data_AF-A0A662UEE8-F1
#
_entry.id   AF-A0A662UEE8-F1
#
_cell.length_a   1.000
_cell.length_b   1.000
_cell.length_c   1.000
_cell.angle_alpha   90.00
_cell.angle_beta   90.00
_cell.angle_gamma   90.00
#
_symmetry.space_group_name_H-M   'P 1'
#
loop_
_entity.id
_entity.type
_entity.pdbx_description
1 polymer ?
#
loop_
_entity_poly.entity_id
_entity_poly.type
_entity_poly.pdbx_seq_one_letter_code
_entity_poly.pdbx_strand_id
1 'polypeptide(L)'
;KEFLSQNLQQITKLGPKTESIDGLAVGRVRPLYEVLEKESLIYALVSKVPFIPDECPHVRLSALEFKIKDLMNKLDSEFPGIKISLARRLAKNLGYYPTPEQEVRKCDACRLLASTDLCSFCKATKRVAGSPKGADVREYIRGKLKEAGIL
;
A
#
# COMPACT_ATOMS: atom_id res chain seq x y z
N LYS A 1 2.56 -12.74 0.18
CA LYS A 1 1.40 -13.41 0.83
C LYS A 1 0.28 -13.74 -0.15
N GLU A 2 -0.12 -12.81 -1.03
CA GLU A 2 -1.25 -13.03 -1.96
C GLU A 2 -1.14 -14.31 -2.80
N PHE A 3 0.07 -14.60 -3.30
CA PHE A 3 0.34 -15.86 -4.00
C PHE A 3 0.11 -17.09 -3.11
N LEU A 4 0.59 -17.09 -1.87
CA LEU A 4 0.43 -18.21 -0.94
C LEU A 4 -1.05 -18.44 -0.57
N SER A 5 -1.84 -17.37 -0.47
CA SER A 5 -3.28 -17.43 -0.23
C SER A 5 -4.12 -17.59 -1.51
N GLN A 6 -3.48 -17.85 -2.66
CA GLN A 6 -4.13 -17.98 -3.98
C GLN A 6 -5.04 -16.80 -4.36
N ASN A 7 -4.74 -15.60 -3.82
CA ASN A 7 -5.48 -14.38 -4.10
C ASN A 7 -4.88 -13.65 -5.31
N LEU A 8 -4.93 -14.32 -6.46
CA LEU A 8 -4.20 -13.91 -7.66
C LEU A 8 -4.64 -12.54 -8.21
N GLN A 9 -5.89 -12.15 -7.98
CA GLN A 9 -6.41 -10.86 -8.40
C GLN A 9 -5.69 -9.67 -7.73
N GLN A 10 -5.27 -9.82 -6.47
CA GLN A 10 -4.56 -8.75 -5.76
C GLN A 10 -3.09 -8.62 -6.19
N ILE A 11 -2.53 -9.64 -6.85
CA ILE A 11 -1.14 -9.62 -7.33
C ILE A 11 -0.94 -8.52 -8.36
N THR A 12 -1.95 -8.24 -9.18
CA THR A 12 -1.93 -7.14 -10.18
C THR A 12 -1.59 -5.78 -9.56
N LYS A 13 -1.91 -5.57 -8.27
CA LYS A 13 -1.65 -4.32 -7.52
C LYS A 13 -0.26 -4.26 -6.90
N LEU A 14 0.55 -5.31 -7.04
CA LEU A 14 1.90 -5.39 -6.46
C LEU A 14 2.98 -4.81 -7.37
N GLY A 15 2.65 -4.31 -8.56
CA GLY A 15 3.61 -3.70 -9.49
C GLY A 15 4.28 -2.40 -9.05
N PRO A 16 5.24 -1.87 -9.83
CA PRO A 16 5.92 -0.60 -9.51
C PRO A 16 5.00 0.63 -9.61
N LYS A 17 3.86 0.50 -10.30
CA LYS A 17 2.89 1.58 -10.52
C LYS A 17 1.47 1.05 -10.41
N THR A 18 0.57 1.89 -9.92
CA THR A 18 -0.88 1.76 -10.04
C THR A 18 -1.40 2.97 -10.80
N GLU A 19 -2.14 2.73 -11.87
CA GLU A 19 -2.70 3.80 -12.72
C GLU A 19 -3.75 4.63 -11.98
N SER A 20 -3.95 5.86 -12.46
CA SER A 20 -5.07 6.69 -12.03
C SER A 20 -6.39 6.14 -12.55
N ILE A 21 -7.46 6.45 -11.84
CA ILE A 21 -8.84 6.28 -12.31
C ILE A 21 -9.40 7.69 -12.45
N ASP A 22 -9.71 8.08 -13.69
CA ASP A 22 -10.10 9.44 -14.03
C ASP A 22 -11.21 10.00 -13.13
N GLY A 23 -10.93 11.16 -12.55
CA GLY A 23 -11.86 11.85 -11.65
C GLY A 23 -12.20 11.11 -10.34
N LEU A 24 -11.52 10.00 -10.02
CA LEU A 24 -11.87 9.15 -8.88
C LEU A 24 -10.69 8.77 -7.98
N ALA A 25 -9.54 8.39 -8.54
CA ALA A 25 -8.38 7.95 -7.77
C ALA A 25 -7.07 8.38 -8.44
N VAL A 26 -6.15 8.92 -7.63
CA VAL A 26 -4.81 9.28 -8.09
C VAL A 26 -3.95 8.02 -8.16
N GLY A 27 -3.19 7.90 -9.25
CA GLY A 27 -2.21 6.82 -9.43
C GLY A 27 -1.11 6.89 -8.37
N ARG A 28 -0.46 5.75 -8.12
CA ARG A 28 0.65 5.66 -7.15
C ARG A 28 1.84 4.99 -7.80
N VAL A 29 3.01 5.58 -7.64
CA VAL A 29 4.30 4.98 -8.00
C VAL A 29 5.00 4.47 -6.76
N ARG A 30 5.81 3.42 -6.90
CA ARG A 30 6.69 2.87 -5.86
C ARG A 30 8.14 3.09 -6.31
N PRO A 31 8.75 4.26 -6.04
CA PRO A 31 10.09 4.58 -6.55
C PRO A 31 11.17 3.60 -6.07
N LEU A 32 11.01 3.07 -4.86
CA LEU A 32 11.94 2.11 -4.24
C LEU A 32 11.58 0.64 -4.54
N TYR A 33 10.87 0.36 -5.63
CA TYR A 33 10.38 -0.99 -5.95
C TYR A 33 11.49 -2.04 -6.10
N GLU A 34 12.68 -1.61 -6.54
CA GLU A 34 13.87 -2.47 -6.69
C GLU A 34 14.96 -2.16 -5.65
N VAL A 35 14.62 -1.52 -4.53
CA VAL A 35 15.56 -1.20 -3.46
C VAL A 35 15.24 -2.08 -2.25
N LEU A 36 16.25 -2.76 -1.72
CA LEU A 36 16.10 -3.57 -0.52
C LEU A 36 15.95 -2.68 0.72
N GLU A 37 15.25 -3.20 1.72
CA GLU A 37 15.09 -2.49 3.01
C GLU A 37 16.44 -2.19 3.68
N LYS A 38 17.39 -3.13 3.59
CA LYS A 38 18.77 -2.94 4.08
C LYS A 38 19.45 -1.75 3.39
N GLU A 39 19.28 -1.61 2.08
CA GLU A 39 19.88 -0.51 1.30
C GLU A 39 19.23 0.83 1.65
N SER A 40 17.91 0.84 1.79
CA SER A 40 17.15 2.03 2.24
C SER A 40 17.59 2.49 3.63
N LEU A 41 17.80 1.55 4.55
CA LEU A 41 18.30 1.84 5.90
C LEU A 41 19.74 2.37 5.88
N ILE A 42 20.64 1.73 5.12
CA ILE A 42 22.03 2.20 4.97
C ILE A 42 22.04 3.63 4.42
N TYR A 43 21.22 3.90 3.40
CA TYR A 43 21.10 5.25 2.83
C TYR A 43 20.63 6.26 3.87
N ALA A 44 19.59 5.95 4.65
CA ALA A 44 19.09 6.83 5.71
C ALA A 44 20.17 7.13 6.76
N LEU A 45 20.93 6.12 7.18
CA LEU A 45 22.02 6.26 8.16
C LEU A 45 23.17 7.12 7.63
N VAL A 46 23.68 6.81 6.43
CA VAL A 46 24.82 7.54 5.82
C VAL A 46 24.44 8.98 5.50
N SER A 47 23.24 9.19 4.97
CA SER A 47 22.73 10.51 4.60
C SER A 47 22.17 11.29 5.79
N LYS A 48 22.21 10.71 7.01
CA LYS A 48 21.68 11.32 8.24
C LYS A 48 20.22 11.78 8.10
N VAL A 49 19.42 11.03 7.37
CA VAL A 49 17.98 11.29 7.23
C VAL A 49 17.31 10.94 8.56
N PRO A 50 16.60 11.88 9.21
CA PRO A 50 15.87 11.56 10.43
C PRO A 50 14.79 10.53 10.17
N PHE A 51 14.73 9.47 10.98
CA PHE A 51 13.68 8.45 10.93
C PHE A 51 13.37 7.91 12.34
N ILE A 52 12.22 7.25 12.48
CA ILE A 52 11.80 6.61 13.72
C ILE A 52 12.25 5.14 13.65
N PRO A 53 13.18 4.69 14.52
CA PRO A 53 13.64 3.30 14.53
C PRO A 53 12.66 2.36 15.23
N ASP A 54 11.76 2.90 16.05
CA ASP A 54 10.85 2.12 16.89
C ASP A 54 9.74 1.46 16.07
N GLU A 55 9.40 0.24 16.46
CA GLU A 55 8.25 -0.48 15.93
C GLU A 55 6.95 -0.04 16.63
N CYS A 56 5.84 -0.02 15.88
CA CYS A 56 4.53 0.29 16.46
C CYS A 56 4.13 -0.78 17.49
N PRO A 57 3.73 -0.42 18.73
CA PRO A 57 3.39 -1.40 19.78
C PRO A 57 2.15 -2.26 19.44
N HIS A 58 1.35 -1.84 18.45
CA HIS A 58 0.20 -2.59 17.97
C HIS A 58 0.52 -3.54 16.80
N VAL A 59 1.77 -3.61 16.37
CA VAL A 59 2.18 -4.52 15.30
C VAL A 59 2.14 -5.97 15.79
N ARG A 60 1.55 -6.86 14.99
CA ARG A 60 1.55 -8.29 15.27
C ARG A 60 2.76 -8.94 14.60
N LEU A 61 3.90 -8.97 15.30
CA LEU A 61 5.13 -9.57 14.76
C LEU A 61 5.00 -11.06 14.43
N SER A 62 4.02 -11.75 15.01
CA SER A 62 3.69 -13.14 14.69
C SER A 62 2.93 -13.34 13.38
N ALA A 63 2.54 -12.25 12.69
CA ALA A 63 1.81 -12.31 11.44
C ALA A 63 2.63 -12.96 10.31
N LEU A 64 1.93 -13.58 9.35
CA LEU A 64 2.53 -14.35 8.27
C LEU A 64 3.50 -13.50 7.42
N GLU A 65 3.23 -12.21 7.27
CA GLU A 65 4.05 -11.27 6.51
C GLU A 65 5.48 -11.16 7.04
N PHE A 66 5.65 -11.13 8.36
CA PHE A 66 6.99 -11.09 8.99
C PHE A 66 7.74 -12.40 8.75
N LYS A 67 7.06 -13.54 8.90
CA LYS A 67 7.67 -14.85 8.60
C LYS A 67 8.09 -14.96 7.14
N ILE A 68 7.26 -14.49 6.20
CA ILE A 68 7.62 -14.47 4.77
C ILE A 68 8.84 -13.57 4.54
N LYS A 69 8.88 -12.38 5.16
CA LYS A 69 9.99 -11.45 5.03
C LYS A 69 11.31 -12.07 5.50
N ASP A 70 11.30 -12.75 6.65
CA ASP A 70 12.49 -13.43 7.18
C ASP A 70 12.97 -14.55 6.27
N LEU A 71 12.05 -15.37 5.75
CA LEU A 71 12.39 -16.42 4.78
C LEU A 71 13.00 -15.83 3.49
N MET A 72 12.43 -14.74 2.98
CA MET A 72 12.97 -14.05 1.80
C MET A 72 14.33 -13.40 2.05
N ASN A 73 14.58 -12.89 3.26
CA ASN A 73 15.89 -12.35 3.63
C ASN A 73 16.96 -13.45 3.72
N LYS A 74 16.63 -14.62 4.30
CA LYS A 74 17.53 -15.78 4.32
C LYS A 74 17.85 -16.25 2.90
N LEU A 75 16.81 -16.41 2.07
CA LEU A 75 16.97 -16.85 0.69
C LEU A 75 17.83 -15.89 -0.13
N ASP A 76 17.68 -14.57 0.06
CA ASP A 76 18.50 -13.57 -0.64
C ASP A 76 19.95 -13.52 -0.14
N SER A 77 20.21 -13.93 1.11
CA SER A 77 21.59 -14.07 1.60
C SER A 77 22.30 -15.31 1.02
N GLU A 78 21.56 -16.39 0.79
CA GLU A 78 22.07 -17.61 0.15
C GLU A 78 22.19 -17.45 -1.37
N PHE A 79 21.23 -16.74 -1.98
CA PHE A 79 21.13 -16.49 -3.42
C PHE A 79 20.99 -14.98 -3.70
N PRO A 80 22.11 -14.24 -3.74
CA PRO A 80 22.09 -12.79 -3.92
C PRO A 80 21.29 -12.35 -5.15
N GLY A 81 20.33 -11.43 -4.93
CA GLY A 81 19.53 -10.83 -5.99
C GLY A 81 18.21 -11.54 -6.28
N ILE A 82 17.86 -12.60 -5.56
CA ILE A 82 16.58 -13.31 -5.76
C ILE A 82 15.37 -12.41 -5.50
N LYS A 83 15.44 -11.50 -4.51
CA LYS A 83 14.35 -10.53 -4.26
C LYS A 83 14.15 -9.56 -5.42
N ILE A 84 15.25 -9.07 -6.00
CA ILE A 84 15.20 -8.14 -7.16
C ILE A 84 14.71 -8.87 -8.41
N SER A 85 15.22 -10.09 -8.66
CA SER A 85 14.75 -10.95 -9.75
C SER A 85 13.24 -11.22 -9.64
N LEU A 86 12.76 -11.53 -8.43
CA LEU A 86 11.34 -11.71 -8.14
C LEU A 86 10.54 -10.44 -8.44
N ALA A 87 10.95 -9.27 -7.93
CA ALA A 87 10.25 -8.00 -8.14
C ALA A 87 10.13 -7.64 -9.63
N ARG A 88 11.23 -7.78 -10.39
CA ARG A 88 11.29 -7.53 -11.84
C ARG A 88 10.40 -8.49 -12.63
N ARG A 89 10.51 -9.80 -12.34
CA ARG A 89 9.69 -10.83 -13.02
C ARG A 89 8.22 -10.65 -12.69
N LEU A 90 7.89 -10.32 -11.45
CA LEU A 90 6.53 -10.00 -11.05
C LEU A 90 5.99 -8.81 -11.87
N ALA A 91 6.74 -7.71 -11.95
CA ALA A 91 6.36 -6.52 -12.72
C ALA A 91 6.13 -6.84 -14.21
N LYS A 92 7.03 -7.63 -14.82
CA LYS A 92 6.89 -8.09 -16.21
C LYS A 92 5.66 -8.98 -16.42
N ASN A 93 5.28 -9.76 -15.42
CA ASN A 93 4.24 -10.77 -15.54
C ASN A 93 2.87 -10.34 -14.99
N LEU A 94 2.69 -9.08 -14.56
CA LEU A 94 1.42 -8.61 -13.98
C LEU A 94 0.22 -8.85 -14.90
N GLY A 95 0.40 -8.70 -16.22
CA GLY A 95 -0.65 -8.90 -17.22
C GLY A 95 -1.15 -10.36 -17.36
N TYR A 96 -0.42 -11.34 -16.82
CA TYR A 96 -0.87 -12.73 -16.80
C TYR A 96 -1.78 -13.07 -15.61
N TYR A 97 -1.86 -12.19 -14.61
CA TYR A 97 -2.74 -12.40 -13.46
C TYR A 97 -4.16 -11.91 -13.78
N PRO A 98 -5.20 -12.61 -13.26
CA PRO A 98 -6.58 -12.22 -13.50
C PRO A 98 -6.81 -10.81 -12.94
N THR A 99 -7.36 -9.92 -13.77
CA THR A 99 -7.78 -8.60 -13.31
C THR A 99 -9.20 -8.71 -12.77
N PRO A 100 -9.49 -8.19 -11.57
CA PRO A 100 -10.85 -8.21 -11.07
C PRO A 100 -11.76 -7.34 -11.96
N GLU A 101 -12.88 -7.90 -12.43
CA GLU A 101 -13.97 -7.20 -13.15
C GLU A 101 -14.74 -6.20 -12.26
N GLN A 102 -14.21 -5.88 -11.08
CA GLN A 102 -14.96 -5.22 -10.04
C GLN A 102 -15.29 -3.79 -10.43
N GLU A 103 -16.58 -3.50 -10.60
CA GLU A 103 -17.07 -2.16 -10.86
C GLU A 103 -16.63 -1.21 -9.75
N VAL A 104 -15.78 -0.27 -10.13
CA VAL A 104 -15.38 0.84 -9.27
C VAL A 104 -16.49 1.87 -9.27
N ARG A 105 -16.90 2.31 -8.08
CA ARG A 105 -17.92 3.35 -7.93
C ARG A 105 -17.47 4.43 -6.96
N LYS A 106 -18.27 5.50 -6.92
CA LYS A 106 -18.13 6.57 -5.92
C LYS A 106 -18.88 6.16 -4.66
N CYS A 107 -18.21 6.28 -3.52
CA CYS A 107 -18.82 6.16 -2.19
C CYS A 107 -19.97 7.15 -2.04
N ASP A 108 -21.11 6.70 -1.51
CA ASP A 108 -22.30 7.53 -1.36
C ASP A 108 -22.10 8.64 -0.31
N ALA A 109 -21.24 8.41 0.68
CA ALA A 109 -20.96 9.38 1.75
C ALA A 109 -19.83 10.38 1.42
N CYS A 110 -18.70 9.92 0.87
CA CYS A 110 -17.51 10.78 0.70
C CYS A 110 -17.07 10.97 -0.76
N ARG A 111 -17.77 10.34 -1.71
CA ARG A 111 -17.53 10.40 -3.15
C ARG A 111 -16.16 9.89 -3.64
N LEU A 112 -15.36 9.28 -2.76
CA LEU A 112 -14.11 8.61 -3.11
C LEU A 112 -14.34 7.20 -3.65
N LEU A 113 -13.29 6.59 -4.20
CA LEU A 113 -13.28 5.22 -4.70
C LEU A 113 -13.86 4.21 -3.68
N ALA A 114 -14.81 3.40 -4.13
CA ALA A 114 -15.42 2.33 -3.36
C ALA A 114 -15.74 1.12 -4.25
N SER A 115 -15.85 -0.05 -3.63
CA SER A 115 -16.30 -1.30 -4.28
C SER A 115 -17.76 -1.67 -3.92
N THR A 116 -18.41 -0.87 -3.09
CA THR A 116 -19.82 -0.99 -2.65
C THR A 116 -20.37 0.42 -2.37
N ASP A 117 -21.62 0.55 -1.93
CA ASP A 117 -22.25 1.85 -1.58
C ASP A 117 -21.39 2.73 -0.67
N LEU A 118 -20.80 2.15 0.38
CA LEU A 118 -19.86 2.84 1.26
C LEU A 118 -18.44 2.28 1.10
N CYS A 119 -17.44 3.15 1.06
CA CYS A 119 -16.03 2.72 1.11
C CYS A 119 -15.68 2.12 2.49
N SER A 120 -14.62 1.31 2.56
CA SER A 120 -14.21 0.64 3.80
C SER A 120 -13.99 1.61 4.97
N PHE A 121 -13.45 2.80 4.70
CA PHE A 121 -13.27 3.85 5.71
C PHE A 121 -14.62 4.37 6.25
N CYS A 122 -15.58 4.66 5.36
CA CYS A 122 -16.91 5.12 5.74
C CYS A 122 -17.70 4.04 6.50
N LYS A 123 -17.55 2.76 6.13
CA LYS A 123 -18.13 1.64 6.89
C LYS A 123 -17.55 1.55 8.30
N ALA A 124 -16.24 1.63 8.44
CA ALA A 124 -15.56 1.57 9.73
C ALA A 124 -15.98 2.72 10.65
N THR A 125 -15.96 3.94 10.14
CA THR A 125 -16.34 5.15 10.91
C THR A 125 -17.83 5.15 11.25
N LYS A 126 -18.71 4.68 10.37
CA LYS A 126 -20.13 4.49 10.71
C LYS A 126 -20.32 3.52 11.88
N ARG A 127 -19.55 2.43 11.93
CA ARG A 127 -19.62 1.44 13.01
C ARG A 127 -19.12 1.98 14.35
N VAL A 128 -18.07 2.80 14.35
CA VAL A 128 -17.42 3.28 15.57
C VAL A 128 -17.99 4.61 16.06
N ALA A 129 -18.28 5.55 15.15
CA ALA A 129 -18.70 6.91 15.44
C ALA A 129 -20.18 7.18 15.09
N GLY A 130 -20.96 6.15 14.76
CA GLY A 130 -22.39 6.23 14.44
C GLY A 130 -22.72 6.83 13.06
N SER A 131 -21.74 7.42 12.37
CA SER A 131 -21.94 8.05 11.05
C SER A 131 -20.69 7.93 10.16
N PRO A 132 -20.83 7.89 8.82
CA PRO A 132 -19.69 7.92 7.91
C PRO A 132 -18.89 9.23 8.05
N LYS A 133 -17.60 9.15 8.39
CA LYS A 133 -16.73 10.34 8.60
C LYS A 133 -15.85 10.72 7.43
N GLY A 134 -16.04 10.09 6.26
CA GLY A 134 -15.15 10.29 5.11
C GLY A 134 -15.15 11.71 4.54
N ALA A 135 -16.27 12.42 4.57
CA ALA A 135 -16.34 13.81 4.12
C ALA A 135 -15.67 14.75 5.14
N ASP A 136 -16.09 14.64 6.41
CA ASP A 136 -15.58 15.42 7.54
C ASP A 136 -14.05 15.39 7.62
N VAL A 137 -13.45 14.19 7.54
CA VAL A 137 -11.99 14.02 7.62
C VAL A 137 -11.27 14.67 6.45
N ARG A 138 -11.85 14.65 5.25
CA ARG A 138 -11.24 15.29 4.08
C ARG A 138 -11.25 16.81 4.21
N GLU A 139 -12.35 17.37 4.69
CA GLU A 139 -12.45 18.80 4.94
C GLU A 139 -11.44 19.24 5.98
N TYR A 140 -11.34 18.50 7.09
CA TYR A 140 -10.35 18.73 8.13
C TYR A 140 -8.91 18.70 7.59
N ILE A 141 -8.54 17.65 6.82
CA ILE A 141 -7.19 17.54 6.23
C ILE A 141 -6.92 18.71 5.27
N ARG A 142 -7.89 19.09 4.42
CA ARG A 142 -7.72 20.25 3.54
C ARG A 142 -7.51 21.55 4.31
N GLY A 143 -8.21 21.73 5.43
CA GLY A 143 -7.98 22.86 6.32
C GLY A 143 -6.54 22.89 6.83
N LYS A 144 -6.04 21.75 7.34
CA LYS A 144 -4.65 21.63 7.82
C LYS A 144 -3.61 21.86 6.73
N LEU A 145 -3.85 21.39 5.51
CA LEU A 145 -2.95 21.61 4.38
C LEU A 145 -2.89 23.09 3.96
N LYS A 146 -4.03 23.81 4.03
CA LYS A 146 -4.08 25.26 3.81
C LYS A 146 -3.32 26.02 4.89
N GLU A 147 -3.52 25.66 6.17
CA GLU A 147 -2.76 26.24 7.29
C GLU A 147 -1.24 26.06 7.12
N ALA A 148 -0.82 24.93 6.55
CA ALA A 148 0.58 24.61 6.27
C ALA A 148 1.13 25.22 4.95
N GLY A 149 0.30 25.94 4.17
CA GLY A 149 0.72 26.56 2.90
C GLY A 149 1.01 25.56 1.77
N ILE A 150 0.47 24.34 1.85
CA ILE A 150 0.66 23.28 0.83
C ILE A 150 -0.43 23.36 -0.26
N LEU A 151 -1.62 23.84 0.11
CA LEU A 151 -2.79 24.07 -0.75
C LEU A 151 -3.29 25.49 -0.58
#